data_AF-K9D8N6-F1
#
_entry.id   AF-K9D8N6-F1
#
_cell.length_a   1.000
_cell.length_b   1.000
_cell.length_c   1.000
_cell.angle_alpha   90.00
_cell.angle_beta   90.00
_cell.angle_gamma   90.00
#
_symmetry.space_group_name_H-M   'P 1'
#
loop_
_entity.id
_entity.type
_entity.pdbx_description
1 polymer ?
#
loop_
_entity_poly.entity_id
_entity_poly.type
_entity_poly.pdbx_seq_one_letter_code
_entity_poly.pdbx_strand_id
1 'polypeptide(L)'
;MHPSNIVLLEFHPERDDLSPGKELRNGLSVALRMGDTLWVANDESLTIERLTLAAEDSRGKTSFARAHHQFALHDFLQLPLPPHDEEGKRINEADIEGLASDGDYLWLTGSHSLRRKQPDAGDGVRRTHKRLASVSADGNRYLLARIPLVRQDGGFTLQKEAAHKGRRRTAALLRGDEHGNELTGLLRQDEHFGPFLAIPGKDNGFDIEGIALAGRNVLLGLRGPVLRGWAAIVEVAPVDDGEEGWLRLAPLDDEGALYRKHFLDLNGLGIRDLCVQGKDLLILAGPTMDLDGPVALLRWPGGARPDKASVVGRDMLEHVLALPFGQGADHPEGISLFSSQDGREQGLLVVHDSASPSRQIGDSTLVADVYPLPPRRKKK
;
A
#
# COMPACT_ATOMS: atom_id res chain seq x y z
N MET A 1 -6.33 14.51 18.13
CA MET A 1 -4.87 14.27 18.21
C MET A 1 -4.20 15.20 17.22
N HIS A 2 -3.04 15.78 17.55
CA HIS A 2 -2.32 16.66 16.63
C HIS A 2 -0.99 16.03 16.22
N PRO A 3 -0.54 16.24 14.97
CA PRO A 3 0.79 15.82 14.54
C PRO A 3 1.86 16.52 15.39
N SER A 4 2.91 15.79 15.73
CA SER A 4 4.08 16.32 16.45
C SER A 4 5.06 17.04 15.52
N ASN A 5 4.99 16.72 14.23
CA ASN A 5 5.80 17.29 13.15
C ASN A 5 5.03 17.11 11.83
N ILE A 6 5.40 17.89 10.82
CA ILE A 6 4.97 17.70 9.44
C ILE A 6 6.20 17.50 8.57
N VAL A 7 6.04 16.77 7.47
CA VAL A 7 7.06 16.61 6.43
C VAL A 7 6.49 17.14 5.13
N LEU A 8 7.15 18.14 4.57
CA LEU A 8 6.85 18.68 3.25
C LEU A 8 7.48 17.78 2.19
N LEU A 9 6.65 17.11 1.41
CA LEU A 9 7.04 16.24 0.31
C LEU A 9 7.11 17.07 -0.97
N GLU A 10 8.31 17.43 -1.39
CA GLU A 10 8.56 18.28 -2.55
C GLU A 10 8.80 17.42 -3.79
N PHE A 11 7.77 17.34 -4.64
CA PHE A 11 7.85 16.68 -5.94
C PHE A 11 8.41 17.62 -7.00
N HIS A 12 8.96 17.03 -8.06
CA HIS A 12 9.38 17.78 -9.24
C HIS A 12 8.13 18.27 -9.98
N PRO A 13 7.94 19.58 -10.21
CA PRO A 13 6.69 20.11 -10.79
C PRO A 13 6.27 19.43 -12.10
N GLU A 14 7.23 19.18 -13.00
CA GLU A 14 6.96 18.51 -14.28
C GLU A 14 6.53 17.03 -14.16
N ARG A 15 6.61 16.44 -12.97
CA ARG A 15 6.19 15.05 -12.70
C ARG A 15 4.95 14.99 -11.79
N ASP A 16 4.42 16.14 -11.40
CA ASP A 16 3.19 16.22 -10.61
C ASP A 16 1.96 15.97 -11.50
N ASP A 17 1.99 16.40 -12.77
CA ASP A 17 0.91 16.11 -13.73
C ASP A 17 0.86 14.62 -14.12
N LEU A 18 -0.18 13.89 -13.67
CA LEU A 18 -0.38 12.48 -14.01
C LEU A 18 -1.27 12.31 -15.25
N SER A 19 -2.45 12.93 -15.22
CA SER A 19 -3.40 12.93 -16.34
C SER A 19 -4.33 14.16 -16.23
N PRO A 20 -5.17 14.47 -17.23
CA PRO A 20 -5.98 15.69 -17.19
C PRO A 20 -6.84 15.80 -15.91
N GLY A 21 -6.52 16.78 -15.06
CA GLY A 21 -7.20 17.02 -13.79
C GLY A 21 -6.75 16.13 -12.62
N LYS A 22 -5.68 15.36 -12.78
CA LYS A 22 -5.10 14.47 -11.78
C LYS A 22 -3.62 14.79 -11.59
N GLU A 23 -3.25 15.12 -10.36
CA GLU A 23 -1.89 15.47 -9.97
C GLU A 23 -1.41 14.48 -8.89
N LEU A 24 -0.10 14.21 -8.82
CA LEU A 24 0.53 13.34 -7.83
C LEU A 24 0.25 13.84 -6.40
N ARG A 25 0.21 15.16 -6.20
CA ARG A 25 -0.16 15.80 -4.92
C ARG A 25 -1.66 15.76 -4.58
N ASN A 26 -2.52 15.17 -5.41
CA ASN A 26 -3.94 14.99 -5.05
C ASN A 26 -4.11 13.98 -3.92
N GLY A 27 -3.15 13.09 -3.72
CA GLY A 27 -3.21 12.06 -2.68
C GLY A 27 -2.03 11.11 -2.79
N LEU A 28 -1.77 10.36 -1.72
CA LEU A 28 -0.80 9.28 -1.73
C LEU A 28 -1.43 8.09 -1.00
N SER A 29 -1.31 6.91 -1.61
CA SER A 29 -1.82 5.65 -1.06
C SER A 29 -0.82 4.99 -0.10
N VAL A 30 0.48 5.17 -0.33
CA VAL A 30 1.53 4.40 0.36
C VAL A 30 2.72 5.25 0.80
N ALA A 31 3.38 4.82 1.89
CA ALA A 31 4.64 5.40 2.33
C ALA A 31 5.59 4.36 2.96
N LEU A 32 6.82 4.29 2.47
CA LEU A 32 7.88 3.44 3.03
C LEU A 32 9.17 4.22 3.23
N ARG A 33 9.56 4.43 4.49
CA ARG A 33 10.84 5.03 4.85
C ARG A 33 11.93 3.98 5.02
N MET A 34 13.07 4.22 4.39
CA MET A 34 14.29 3.43 4.49
C MET A 34 15.49 4.35 4.73
N GLY A 35 15.87 4.54 5.99
CA GLY A 35 16.92 5.50 6.35
C GLY A 35 16.50 6.94 6.04
N ASP A 36 17.23 7.59 5.14
CA ASP A 36 16.92 8.91 4.58
C ASP A 36 16.07 8.85 3.30
N THR A 37 15.83 7.66 2.74
CA THR A 37 15.00 7.48 1.56
C THR A 37 13.55 7.31 1.97
N LEU A 38 12.64 8.05 1.32
CA LEU A 38 11.20 7.91 1.48
C LEU A 38 10.59 7.52 0.12
N TRP A 39 9.98 6.35 0.06
CA TRP A 39 9.21 5.87 -1.08
C TRP A 39 7.74 6.18 -0.86
N VAL A 40 7.08 6.70 -1.89
CA VAL A 40 5.63 6.95 -1.90
C VAL A 40 5.06 6.61 -3.28
N ALA A 41 3.76 6.42 -3.37
CA ALA A 41 3.06 6.32 -4.64
C ALA A 41 1.65 6.91 -4.52
N ASN A 42 1.08 7.22 -5.66
CA ASN A 42 -0.31 7.61 -5.84
C ASN A 42 -1.04 6.47 -6.57
N ASP A 43 -2.24 6.15 -6.13
CA ASP A 43 -3.10 5.08 -6.66
C ASP A 43 -3.46 5.28 -8.14
N GLU A 44 -3.52 6.52 -8.59
CA GLU A 44 -3.84 6.91 -9.97
C GLU A 44 -2.62 6.89 -10.92
N SER A 45 -1.48 6.36 -10.47
CA SER A 45 -0.21 6.34 -11.21
C SER A 45 0.25 4.93 -11.59
N LEU A 46 1.32 4.88 -12.41
CA LEU A 46 2.09 3.66 -12.72
C LEU A 46 3.56 3.84 -12.32
N THR A 47 3.78 4.65 -11.30
CA THR A 47 5.11 5.07 -10.89
C THR A 47 5.28 4.95 -9.38
N ILE A 48 6.54 4.74 -8.97
CA ILE A 48 6.95 4.87 -7.58
C ILE A 48 7.84 6.09 -7.47
N GLU A 49 7.57 6.89 -6.46
CA GLU A 49 8.27 8.12 -6.20
C GLU A 49 9.25 7.95 -5.05
N ARG A 50 10.45 8.49 -5.23
CA ARG A 50 11.49 8.51 -4.22
C ARG A 50 11.83 9.94 -3.86
N LEU A 51 11.76 10.24 -2.57
CA LEU A 51 12.24 11.46 -1.96
C LEU A 51 13.39 11.15 -1.01
N THR A 52 14.24 12.14 -0.78
CA THR A 52 15.32 12.12 0.20
C THR A 52 14.97 13.07 1.32
N LEU A 53 14.87 12.52 2.53
CA LEU A 53 14.66 13.25 3.76
C LEU A 53 15.83 14.22 4.01
N ALA A 54 15.50 15.47 4.30
CA ALA A 54 16.49 16.44 4.74
C ALA A 54 17.08 16.07 6.10
N ALA A 55 18.29 16.56 6.38
CA ALA A 55 18.89 16.48 7.70
C ALA A 55 17.97 17.10 8.76
N GLU A 56 18.02 16.54 9.98
CA GLU A 56 17.25 17.06 11.11
C GLU A 56 17.71 18.48 11.45
N ASP A 57 16.74 19.31 11.85
CA ASP A 57 17.00 20.64 12.36
C ASP A 57 17.59 20.62 13.79
N SER A 58 17.85 21.81 14.35
CA SER A 58 18.33 21.96 15.75
C SER A 58 17.41 21.35 16.82
N ARG A 59 16.18 20.97 16.46
CA ARG A 59 15.17 20.34 17.34
C ARG A 59 15.09 18.82 17.11
N GLY A 60 15.95 18.25 16.27
CA GLY A 60 15.96 16.83 15.94
C GLY A 60 14.80 16.42 15.02
N LYS A 61 14.24 17.36 14.23
CA LYS A 61 13.11 17.08 13.32
C LYS A 61 13.52 17.25 11.88
N THR A 62 13.11 16.30 11.03
CA THR A 62 13.12 16.47 9.58
C THR A 62 11.78 17.00 9.13
N SER A 63 11.76 18.17 8.46
CA SER A 63 10.53 18.80 7.97
C SER A 63 10.38 18.78 6.46
N PHE A 64 11.35 18.24 5.72
CA PHE A 64 11.36 18.23 4.26
C PHE A 64 11.82 16.88 3.71
N ALA A 65 11.20 16.45 2.63
CA ALA A 65 11.65 15.37 1.76
C ALA A 65 11.66 15.90 0.32
N ARG A 66 12.80 15.80 -0.37
CA ARG A 66 13.06 16.46 -1.66
C ARG A 66 13.91 15.58 -2.57
N ALA A 67 14.53 16.15 -3.60
CA ALA A 67 15.34 15.39 -4.57
C ALA A 67 14.53 14.25 -5.20
N HIS A 68 13.32 14.61 -5.65
CA HIS A 68 12.36 13.72 -6.27
C HIS A 68 12.96 12.94 -7.44
N HIS A 69 12.76 11.62 -7.42
CA HIS A 69 13.01 10.74 -8.55
C HIS A 69 11.85 9.78 -8.72
N GLN A 70 11.37 9.67 -9.96
CA GLN A 70 10.23 8.82 -10.30
C GLN A 70 10.70 7.61 -11.10
N PHE A 71 10.13 6.45 -10.77
CA PHE A 71 10.43 5.16 -11.36
C PHE A 71 9.16 4.58 -12.00
N ALA A 72 9.13 4.46 -13.33
CA ALA A 72 8.00 3.86 -14.03
C ALA A 72 8.02 2.33 -13.88
N LEU A 73 6.89 1.72 -13.50
CA LEU A 73 6.83 0.28 -13.27
C LEU A 73 7.17 -0.54 -14.53
N HIS A 74 6.80 -0.04 -15.71
CA HIS A 74 7.10 -0.68 -17.00
C HIS A 74 8.60 -0.80 -17.32
N ASP A 75 9.46 0.01 -16.69
CA ASP A 75 10.90 -0.11 -16.88
C ASP A 75 11.45 -1.39 -16.22
N PHE A 76 10.73 -1.90 -15.22
CA PHE A 76 11.15 -3.03 -14.38
C PHE A 76 10.31 -4.29 -14.61
N LEU A 77 9.00 -4.15 -14.80
CA LEU A 77 8.02 -5.22 -14.75
C LEU A 77 7.30 -5.43 -16.09
N GLN A 78 6.96 -6.69 -16.37
CA GLN A 78 6.13 -7.07 -17.51
C GLN A 78 4.64 -6.94 -17.13
N LEU A 79 4.16 -5.69 -17.03
CA LEU A 79 2.75 -5.43 -16.72
C LEU A 79 1.83 -5.85 -17.89
N PRO A 80 0.61 -6.34 -17.61
CA PRO A 80 -0.29 -6.89 -18.62
C PRO A 80 -0.88 -5.84 -19.58
N LEU A 81 -1.07 -4.60 -19.12
CA LEU A 81 -1.59 -3.51 -19.94
C LEU A 81 -0.51 -2.44 -20.18
N PRO A 82 -0.52 -1.73 -21.33
CA PRO A 82 0.39 -0.63 -21.59
C PRO A 82 0.17 0.53 -20.60
N PRO A 83 1.11 1.50 -20.49
CA PRO A 83 1.00 2.57 -19.51
C PRO A 83 -0.25 3.44 -19.64
N HIS A 84 -0.76 3.59 -20.88
CA HIS A 84 -1.93 4.41 -21.20
C HIS A 84 -2.94 3.62 -22.02
N ASP A 85 -4.20 4.05 -21.99
CA ASP A 85 -5.24 3.58 -22.90
C ASP A 85 -4.92 3.90 -24.38
N GLU A 86 -5.68 3.31 -25.31
CA GLU A 86 -5.45 3.49 -26.75
C GLU A 86 -5.48 4.96 -27.21
N GLU A 87 -6.21 5.80 -26.50
CA GLU A 87 -6.35 7.23 -26.79
C GLU A 87 -5.23 8.09 -26.15
N GLY A 88 -4.39 7.50 -25.30
CA GLY A 88 -3.34 8.18 -24.56
C GLY A 88 -3.85 9.18 -23.51
N LYS A 89 -5.12 9.08 -23.10
CA LYS A 89 -5.78 10.05 -22.22
C LYS A 89 -5.76 9.63 -20.76
N ARG A 90 -5.73 8.33 -20.51
CA ARG A 90 -5.81 7.77 -19.15
C ARG A 90 -4.67 6.79 -18.94
N ILE A 91 -4.08 6.82 -17.76
CA ILE A 91 -3.13 5.82 -17.29
C ILE A 91 -3.91 4.52 -17.00
N ASN A 92 -3.39 3.37 -17.40
CA ASN A 92 -3.90 2.07 -16.92
C ASN A 92 -3.26 1.79 -15.55
N GLU A 93 -3.75 2.51 -14.54
CA GLU A 93 -3.16 2.59 -13.20
C GLU A 93 -3.04 1.22 -12.53
N ALA A 94 -2.00 1.04 -11.71
CA ALA A 94 -1.83 -0.19 -10.93
C ALA A 94 -2.53 -0.14 -9.57
N ASP A 95 -3.05 1.01 -9.15
CA ASP A 95 -3.68 1.19 -7.83
C ASP A 95 -2.68 0.73 -6.76
N ILE A 96 -1.50 1.37 -6.69
CA ILE A 96 -0.40 0.90 -5.85
C ILE A 96 -0.77 1.12 -4.39
N GLU A 97 -1.23 0.07 -3.70
CA GLU A 97 -1.76 0.17 -2.34
C GLU A 97 -0.85 -0.41 -1.25
N GLY A 98 0.34 -0.90 -1.60
CA GLY A 98 1.30 -1.29 -0.54
C GLY A 98 2.74 -1.28 -0.99
N LEU A 99 3.63 -0.89 -0.06
CA LEU A 99 5.08 -1.00 -0.18
C LEU A 99 5.71 -1.67 1.05
N ALA A 100 6.60 -2.63 0.84
CA ALA A 100 7.43 -3.21 1.89
C ALA A 100 8.85 -3.48 1.39
N SER A 101 9.81 -3.66 2.31
CA SER A 101 11.18 -4.02 1.93
C SER A 101 11.84 -4.94 2.94
N ASP A 102 12.66 -5.85 2.43
CA ASP A 102 13.60 -6.70 3.17
C ASP A 102 15.05 -6.15 3.13
N GLY A 103 15.24 -4.97 2.53
CA GLY A 103 16.54 -4.34 2.28
C GLY A 103 17.20 -4.75 0.96
N ASP A 104 16.74 -5.84 0.35
CA ASP A 104 17.26 -6.37 -0.91
C ASP A 104 16.31 -6.11 -2.09
N TYR A 105 15.01 -6.08 -1.81
CA TYR A 105 13.93 -5.79 -2.73
C TYR A 105 12.99 -4.73 -2.16
N LEU A 106 12.42 -3.93 -3.05
CA LEU A 106 11.16 -3.23 -2.81
C LEU A 106 10.03 -4.14 -3.30
N TRP A 107 9.15 -4.52 -2.39
CA TRP A 107 7.93 -5.25 -2.67
C TRP A 107 6.76 -4.29 -2.78
N LEU A 108 5.87 -4.56 -3.73
CA LEU A 108 4.73 -3.72 -4.04
C LEU A 108 3.51 -4.56 -4.40
N THR A 109 2.34 -4.09 -4.02
CA THR A 109 1.05 -4.70 -4.40
C THR A 109 0.10 -3.65 -4.96
N GLY A 110 -0.72 -4.06 -5.91
CA GLY A 110 -1.92 -3.32 -6.33
C GLY A 110 -3.15 -3.79 -5.55
N SER A 111 -4.29 -3.12 -5.76
CA SER A 111 -5.54 -3.44 -5.05
C SER A 111 -6.18 -4.79 -5.38
N HIS A 112 -5.89 -5.34 -6.57
CA HIS A 112 -6.58 -6.52 -7.13
C HIS A 112 -8.12 -6.40 -7.17
N SER A 113 -8.64 -5.19 -7.08
CA SER A 113 -10.07 -4.93 -6.93
C SER A 113 -10.77 -4.68 -8.26
N LEU A 114 -12.05 -5.04 -8.33
CA LEU A 114 -12.93 -4.49 -9.36
C LEU A 114 -13.34 -3.07 -8.98
N ARG A 115 -13.67 -2.24 -9.98
CA ARG A 115 -14.11 -0.87 -9.79
C ARG A 115 -15.54 -0.66 -10.28
N ARG A 116 -16.36 0.03 -9.47
CA ARG A 116 -17.63 0.61 -9.90
C ARG A 116 -17.41 2.04 -10.38
N LYS A 117 -18.04 2.41 -11.49
CA LYS A 117 -17.93 3.77 -12.01
C LYS A 117 -18.74 4.75 -11.16
N GLN A 118 -18.05 5.72 -10.53
CA GLN A 118 -18.65 6.80 -9.77
C GLN A 118 -19.41 7.77 -10.70
N PRO A 119 -20.60 8.30 -10.34
CA PRO A 119 -21.26 9.37 -11.07
C PRO A 119 -20.44 10.67 -11.11
N ASP A 120 -20.49 11.43 -12.21
CA ASP A 120 -19.88 12.76 -12.26
C ASP A 120 -20.88 13.86 -11.88
N ALA A 121 -20.35 15.01 -11.44
CA ALA A 121 -21.14 16.22 -11.30
C ALA A 121 -21.80 16.60 -12.65
N GLY A 122 -23.11 16.83 -12.64
CA GLY A 122 -23.88 17.17 -13.84
C GLY A 122 -24.42 15.97 -14.63
N ASP A 123 -24.14 14.73 -14.21
CA ASP A 123 -24.80 13.57 -14.81
C ASP A 123 -26.32 13.60 -14.57
N GLY A 124 -27.09 13.56 -15.65
CA GLY A 124 -28.54 13.35 -15.58
C GLY A 124 -28.89 11.91 -15.18
N VAL A 125 -30.13 11.68 -14.72
CA VAL A 125 -30.63 10.40 -14.16
C VAL A 125 -30.18 9.18 -14.97
N ARG A 126 -30.40 9.17 -16.29
CA ARG A 126 -30.03 8.02 -17.16
C ARG A 126 -28.53 7.70 -17.12
N ARG A 127 -27.68 8.73 -17.10
CA ARG A 127 -26.22 8.56 -17.13
C ARG A 127 -25.71 8.08 -15.77
N THR A 128 -26.25 8.65 -14.70
CA THR A 128 -26.01 8.21 -13.32
C THR A 128 -26.35 6.72 -13.14
N HIS A 129 -27.54 6.29 -13.59
CA HIS A 129 -27.93 4.87 -13.57
C HIS A 129 -26.95 3.98 -14.35
N LYS A 130 -26.53 4.40 -15.55
CA LYS A 130 -25.58 3.63 -16.35
C LYS A 130 -24.23 3.50 -15.65
N ARG A 131 -23.71 4.58 -15.06
CA ARG A 131 -22.43 4.56 -14.34
C ARG A 131 -22.48 3.65 -13.12
N LEU A 132 -23.50 3.79 -12.28
CA LEU A 132 -23.65 2.94 -11.10
C LEU A 132 -23.85 1.45 -11.44
N ALA A 133 -24.37 1.13 -12.63
CA ALA A 133 -24.45 -0.25 -13.12
C ALA A 133 -23.14 -0.78 -13.73
N SER A 134 -22.15 0.08 -13.99
CA SER A 134 -20.91 -0.29 -14.68
C SER A 134 -19.84 -0.75 -13.68
N VAL A 135 -19.39 -1.99 -13.85
CA VAL A 135 -18.25 -2.58 -13.15
C VAL A 135 -17.17 -2.91 -14.18
N SER A 136 -15.91 -2.62 -13.85
CA SER A 136 -14.76 -2.91 -14.70
C SER A 136 -13.61 -3.47 -13.87
N ALA A 137 -12.77 -4.28 -14.51
CA ALA A 137 -11.43 -4.62 -14.04
C ALA A 137 -10.41 -3.70 -14.74
N ASP A 138 -9.28 -3.46 -14.09
CA ASP A 138 -8.09 -2.88 -14.70
C ASP A 138 -6.92 -3.83 -14.45
N GLY A 139 -6.32 -4.33 -15.53
CA GLY A 139 -5.40 -5.47 -15.49
C GLY A 139 -4.13 -5.20 -14.69
N ASN A 140 -3.64 -3.95 -14.70
CA ASN A 140 -2.43 -3.58 -13.97
C ASN A 140 -2.63 -3.60 -12.44
N ARG A 141 -3.88 -3.66 -11.94
CA ARG A 141 -4.20 -3.76 -10.51
C ARG A 141 -3.88 -5.12 -9.91
N TYR A 142 -3.73 -6.17 -10.71
CA TYR A 142 -3.36 -7.52 -10.26
C TYR A 142 -1.85 -7.66 -10.00
N LEU A 143 -1.28 -6.63 -9.39
CA LEU A 143 0.14 -6.46 -9.14
C LEU A 143 0.52 -7.10 -7.80
N LEU A 144 1.39 -8.10 -7.81
CA LEU A 144 2.21 -8.47 -6.65
C LEU A 144 3.63 -8.70 -7.14
N ALA A 145 4.53 -7.80 -6.81
CA ALA A 145 5.85 -7.76 -7.43
C ALA A 145 6.97 -7.48 -6.42
N ARG A 146 8.20 -7.70 -6.88
CA ARG A 146 9.42 -7.23 -6.23
C ARG A 146 10.37 -6.62 -7.24
N ILE A 147 11.05 -5.55 -6.87
CA ILE A 147 12.05 -4.87 -7.68
C ILE A 147 13.36 -4.77 -6.88
N PRO A 148 14.52 -5.20 -7.43
CA PRO A 148 15.80 -5.11 -6.74
C PRO A 148 16.10 -3.70 -6.24
N LEU A 149 16.46 -3.63 -4.97
CA LEU A 149 16.86 -2.41 -4.29
C LEU A 149 18.39 -2.38 -4.16
N VAL A 150 19.00 -1.27 -4.55
CA VAL A 150 20.44 -1.06 -4.49
C VAL A 150 20.75 0.22 -3.73
N ARG A 151 21.76 0.16 -2.85
CA ARG A 151 22.24 1.35 -2.15
C ARG A 151 23.13 2.17 -3.08
N GLN A 152 22.80 3.44 -3.26
CA GLN A 152 23.53 4.36 -4.11
C GLN A 152 23.57 5.75 -3.45
N ASP A 153 24.76 6.36 -3.37
CA ASP A 153 24.97 7.72 -2.86
C ASP A 153 24.33 8.02 -1.50
N GLY A 154 24.32 7.03 -0.60
CA GLY A 154 23.75 7.15 0.76
C GLY A 154 22.30 6.71 0.87
N GLY A 155 21.52 6.81 -0.22
CA GLY A 155 20.13 6.38 -0.30
C GLY A 155 19.93 5.06 -1.04
N PHE A 156 18.69 4.79 -1.45
CA PHE A 156 18.30 3.62 -2.23
C PHE A 156 17.81 3.98 -3.63
N THR A 157 18.01 3.07 -4.58
CA THR A 157 17.50 3.14 -5.96
C THR A 157 16.98 1.79 -6.41
N LEU A 158 16.14 1.77 -7.45
CA LEU A 158 15.63 0.56 -8.08
C LEU A 158 16.48 0.18 -9.29
N GLN A 159 16.69 -1.13 -9.48
CA GLN A 159 17.30 -1.68 -10.68
C GLN A 159 16.50 -2.87 -11.17
N LYS A 160 16.42 -3.04 -12.50
CA LYS A 160 15.76 -4.21 -13.10
C LYS A 160 16.47 -5.52 -12.75
N GLU A 161 17.80 -5.46 -12.70
CA GLU A 161 18.67 -6.57 -12.26
C GLU A 161 19.80 -5.99 -11.41
N ALA A 162 20.15 -6.67 -10.32
CA ALA A 162 21.30 -6.32 -9.49
C ALA A 162 22.01 -7.57 -8.95
N ALA A 163 23.33 -7.52 -8.86
CA ALA A 163 24.12 -8.53 -8.18
C ALA A 163 24.25 -8.19 -6.69
N HIS A 164 23.94 -9.14 -5.80
CA HIS A 164 24.17 -9.00 -4.36
C HIS A 164 24.66 -10.31 -3.76
N LYS A 165 25.79 -10.26 -3.03
CA LYS A 165 26.43 -11.43 -2.39
C LYS A 165 26.59 -12.62 -3.35
N GLY A 166 26.97 -12.35 -4.60
CA GLY A 166 27.17 -13.37 -5.64
C GLY A 166 25.89 -14.00 -6.18
N ARG A 167 24.70 -13.52 -5.78
CA ARG A 167 23.41 -13.92 -6.34
C ARG A 167 22.87 -12.80 -7.22
N ARG A 168 22.32 -13.18 -8.36
CA ARG A 168 21.58 -12.29 -9.26
C ARG A 168 20.17 -12.10 -8.69
N ARG A 169 19.72 -10.86 -8.62
CA ARG A 169 18.37 -10.45 -8.21
C ARG A 169 17.71 -9.74 -9.38
N THR A 170 16.52 -10.17 -9.77
CA THR A 170 15.76 -9.58 -10.88
C THR A 170 14.42 -9.07 -10.39
N ALA A 171 13.90 -8.03 -11.04
CA ALA A 171 12.51 -7.62 -10.88
C ALA A 171 11.60 -8.76 -11.36
N ALA A 172 10.50 -8.99 -10.66
CA ALA A 172 9.57 -10.06 -11.00
C ALA A 172 8.14 -9.76 -10.51
N LEU A 173 7.17 -10.22 -11.30
CA LEU A 173 5.73 -10.06 -11.09
C LEU A 173 5.07 -11.43 -10.87
N LEU A 174 4.11 -11.54 -9.95
CA LEU A 174 3.32 -12.75 -9.79
C LEU A 174 2.59 -13.10 -11.09
N ARG A 175 2.71 -14.35 -11.52
CA ARG A 175 2.09 -14.88 -12.75
C ARG A 175 0.61 -14.49 -12.85
N GLY A 176 0.27 -13.84 -13.95
CA GLY A 176 -1.07 -13.34 -14.22
C GLY A 176 -1.19 -12.70 -15.59
N ASP A 177 -2.37 -12.14 -15.84
CA ASP A 177 -2.76 -11.42 -17.04
C ASP A 177 -3.70 -10.25 -16.67
N GLU A 178 -4.35 -9.65 -17.67
CA GLU A 178 -5.27 -8.52 -17.47
C GLU A 178 -6.56 -8.87 -16.70
N HIS A 179 -6.80 -10.15 -16.37
CA HIS A 179 -8.00 -10.64 -15.68
C HIS A 179 -7.73 -11.19 -14.28
N GLY A 180 -6.47 -11.26 -13.86
CA GLY A 180 -6.09 -11.75 -12.56
C GLY A 180 -4.67 -12.29 -12.52
N ASN A 181 -4.31 -12.84 -11.37
CA ASN A 181 -3.05 -13.55 -11.16
C ASN A 181 -3.28 -14.85 -10.39
N GLU A 182 -2.21 -15.60 -10.15
CA GLU A 182 -2.24 -16.87 -9.42
C GLU A 182 -2.98 -16.77 -8.08
N LEU A 183 -2.80 -15.67 -7.33
CA LEU A 183 -3.50 -15.43 -6.07
C LEU A 183 -5.02 -15.36 -6.28
N THR A 184 -5.51 -14.50 -7.17
CA THR A 184 -6.95 -14.38 -7.45
C THR A 184 -7.54 -15.69 -8.01
N GLY A 185 -6.76 -16.45 -8.77
CA GLY A 185 -7.14 -17.78 -9.26
C GLY A 185 -7.38 -18.77 -8.13
N LEU A 186 -6.51 -18.79 -7.11
CA LEU A 186 -6.67 -19.62 -5.91
C LEU A 186 -7.87 -19.17 -5.07
N LEU A 187 -7.98 -17.85 -4.82
CA LEU A 187 -9.02 -17.29 -3.96
C LEU A 187 -10.42 -17.43 -4.55
N ARG A 188 -10.57 -17.63 -5.86
CA ARG A 188 -11.86 -17.89 -6.51
C ARG A 188 -12.55 -19.14 -5.97
N GLN A 189 -11.79 -20.12 -5.50
CA GLN A 189 -12.31 -21.34 -4.90
C GLN A 189 -12.41 -21.26 -3.36
N ASP A 190 -11.96 -20.17 -2.74
CA ASP A 190 -12.06 -19.98 -1.30
C ASP A 190 -13.49 -19.60 -0.89
N GLU A 191 -13.98 -20.28 0.13
CA GLU A 191 -15.34 -20.12 0.67
C GLU A 191 -15.59 -18.77 1.36
N HIS A 192 -14.53 -18.05 1.78
CA HIS A 192 -14.65 -16.73 2.41
C HIS A 192 -14.49 -15.60 1.38
N PHE A 193 -13.54 -15.72 0.46
CA PHE A 193 -13.15 -14.63 -0.44
C PHE A 193 -13.68 -14.77 -1.87
N GLY A 194 -13.89 -16.01 -2.35
CA GLY A 194 -14.39 -16.27 -3.70
C GLY A 194 -15.66 -15.48 -4.06
N PRO A 195 -16.70 -15.41 -3.19
CA PRO A 195 -17.90 -14.62 -3.44
C PRO A 195 -17.67 -13.11 -3.60
N PHE A 196 -16.56 -12.57 -3.09
CA PHE A 196 -16.26 -11.14 -3.06
C PHE A 196 -15.35 -10.68 -4.20
N LEU A 197 -14.73 -11.60 -4.95
CA LEU A 197 -13.89 -11.26 -6.12
C LEU A 197 -14.72 -10.69 -7.29
N ALA A 198 -16.03 -10.93 -7.32
CA ALA A 198 -16.94 -10.37 -8.32
C ALA A 198 -17.57 -9.03 -7.87
N ILE A 199 -17.22 -8.54 -6.67
CA ILE A 199 -17.76 -7.32 -6.08
C ILE A 199 -16.67 -6.23 -6.16
N PRO A 200 -17.02 -4.98 -6.53
CA PRO A 200 -16.06 -3.87 -6.49
C PRO A 200 -15.49 -3.59 -5.10
N GLY A 201 -14.23 -3.15 -5.01
CA GLY A 201 -13.55 -2.89 -3.73
C GLY A 201 -14.32 -1.92 -2.84
N LYS A 202 -14.73 -0.77 -3.37
CA LYS A 202 -15.57 0.24 -2.68
C LYS A 202 -16.99 -0.22 -2.32
N ASP A 203 -17.40 -1.42 -2.75
CA ASP A 203 -18.65 -2.09 -2.36
C ASP A 203 -18.40 -3.24 -1.36
N ASN A 204 -17.28 -3.21 -0.61
CA ASN A 204 -16.79 -4.27 0.26
C ASN A 204 -16.37 -5.56 -0.49
N GLY A 205 -16.01 -5.44 -1.76
CA GLY A 205 -15.40 -6.50 -2.55
C GLY A 205 -13.96 -6.80 -2.14
N PHE A 206 -13.32 -7.74 -2.82
CA PHE A 206 -11.92 -8.06 -2.59
C PHE A 206 -11.02 -6.87 -2.94
N ASP A 207 -10.22 -6.45 -1.98
CA ASP A 207 -9.39 -5.25 -2.09
C ASP A 207 -8.19 -5.31 -1.14
N ILE A 208 -6.98 -5.28 -1.69
CA ILE A 208 -5.72 -5.34 -0.95
C ILE A 208 -5.19 -3.93 -0.77
N GLU A 209 -5.01 -3.50 0.48
CA GLU A 209 -4.43 -2.16 0.77
C GLU A 209 -3.26 -2.20 1.74
N GLY A 210 -2.69 -3.38 2.01
CA GLY A 210 -1.52 -3.45 2.87
C GLY A 210 -0.60 -4.57 2.50
N ILE A 211 0.70 -4.34 2.66
CA ILE A 211 1.72 -5.36 2.46
C ILE A 211 2.74 -5.34 3.60
N ALA A 212 3.08 -6.51 4.12
CA ALA A 212 4.17 -6.66 5.07
C ALA A 212 4.96 -7.94 4.81
N LEU A 213 6.26 -7.91 5.05
CA LEU A 213 7.12 -9.09 4.90
C LEU A 213 7.22 -9.85 6.22
N ALA A 214 6.86 -11.14 6.17
CA ALA A 214 6.94 -12.10 7.26
C ALA A 214 8.05 -13.13 6.97
N GLY A 215 9.30 -12.70 7.03
CA GLY A 215 10.44 -13.53 6.63
C GLY A 215 10.45 -13.74 5.12
N ARG A 216 10.16 -14.97 4.66
CA ARG A 216 10.04 -15.27 3.22
C ARG A 216 8.60 -15.11 2.68
N ASN A 217 7.64 -14.95 3.60
CA ASN A 217 6.23 -14.85 3.26
C ASN A 217 5.82 -13.37 3.17
N VAL A 218 4.73 -13.12 2.46
CA VAL A 218 4.13 -11.81 2.29
C VAL A 218 2.74 -11.84 2.91
N LEU A 219 2.46 -10.88 3.78
CA LEU A 219 1.16 -10.61 4.36
C LEU A 219 0.45 -9.54 3.53
N LEU A 220 -0.75 -9.84 3.04
CA LEU A 220 -1.59 -8.95 2.26
C LEU A 220 -2.80 -8.55 3.10
N GLY A 221 -2.85 -7.29 3.51
CA GLY A 221 -3.94 -6.73 4.30
C GLY A 221 -5.12 -6.39 3.41
N LEU A 222 -6.32 -6.87 3.78
CA LEU A 222 -7.52 -6.61 3.00
C LEU A 222 -8.29 -5.41 3.57
N ARG A 223 -8.54 -4.40 2.75
CA ARG A 223 -9.60 -3.43 3.04
C ARG A 223 -10.94 -4.14 3.01
N GLY A 224 -11.16 -4.92 1.96
CA GLY A 224 -12.38 -5.70 1.76
C GLY A 224 -12.05 -7.12 1.29
N PRO A 225 -12.89 -8.11 1.64
CA PRO A 225 -14.13 -7.97 2.39
C PRO A 225 -13.92 -7.95 3.90
N VAL A 226 -14.76 -7.19 4.61
CA VAL A 226 -14.97 -7.36 6.07
C VAL A 226 -16.16 -8.28 6.31
N LEU A 227 -15.92 -9.41 6.98
CA LEU A 227 -16.88 -10.50 7.16
C LEU A 227 -17.51 -10.45 8.55
N ARG A 228 -18.75 -9.95 8.64
CA ARG A 228 -19.47 -9.77 9.93
C ARG A 228 -18.61 -9.01 10.96
N GLY A 229 -17.88 -8.00 10.50
CA GLY A 229 -17.01 -7.16 11.32
C GLY A 229 -15.55 -7.63 11.44
N TRP A 230 -15.20 -8.78 10.86
CA TRP A 230 -13.84 -9.32 10.88
C TRP A 230 -13.09 -8.97 9.59
N ALA A 231 -11.96 -8.27 9.74
CA ALA A 231 -11.02 -8.04 8.66
C ALA A 231 -10.14 -9.28 8.44
N ALA A 232 -9.41 -9.30 7.32
CA ALA A 232 -8.53 -10.41 7.00
C ALA A 232 -7.17 -9.97 6.48
N ILE A 233 -6.17 -10.80 6.76
CA ILE A 233 -4.86 -10.80 6.11
C ILE A 233 -4.71 -12.14 5.39
N VAL A 234 -4.25 -12.10 4.13
CA VAL A 234 -3.87 -13.28 3.35
C VAL A 234 -2.35 -13.37 3.33
N GLU A 235 -1.81 -14.47 3.85
CA GLU A 235 -0.39 -14.79 3.81
C GLU A 235 -0.09 -15.68 2.60
N VAL A 236 0.96 -15.36 1.85
CA VAL A 236 1.44 -16.12 0.67
C VAL A 236 2.97 -16.19 0.64
N ALA A 237 3.54 -17.12 -0.13
CA ALA A 237 4.99 -17.22 -0.35
C ALA A 237 5.34 -17.10 -1.84
N PRO A 238 5.57 -15.88 -2.36
CA PRO A 238 6.03 -15.70 -3.73
C PRO A 238 7.50 -16.12 -3.87
N VAL A 239 7.80 -16.92 -4.89
CA VAL A 239 9.14 -17.38 -5.25
C VAL A 239 9.37 -17.23 -6.76
N ASP A 240 10.63 -17.27 -7.22
CA ASP A 240 10.93 -17.27 -8.66
C ASP A 240 10.26 -18.46 -9.37
N ASP A 241 9.62 -18.21 -10.51
CA ASP A 241 8.93 -19.24 -11.33
C ASP A 241 9.90 -20.01 -12.26
N GLY A 242 11.17 -19.62 -12.28
CA GLY A 242 12.20 -20.18 -13.18
C GLY A 242 12.27 -19.49 -14.54
N GLU A 243 11.19 -18.82 -14.97
CA GLU A 243 11.22 -17.83 -16.06
C GLU A 243 11.56 -16.45 -15.49
N GLU A 244 12.49 -15.74 -16.15
CA GLU A 244 12.89 -14.41 -15.72
C GLU A 244 11.72 -13.43 -15.79
N GLY A 245 11.57 -12.63 -14.72
CA GLY A 245 10.49 -11.65 -14.61
C GLY A 245 9.22 -12.17 -13.97
N TRP A 246 9.15 -13.47 -13.62
CA TRP A 246 7.96 -14.08 -13.06
C TRP A 246 8.17 -14.67 -11.66
N LEU A 247 7.18 -14.43 -10.81
CA LEU A 247 6.99 -15.11 -9.54
C LEU A 247 5.83 -16.09 -9.65
N ARG A 248 5.87 -17.13 -8.81
CA ARG A 248 4.79 -18.06 -8.55
C ARG A 248 4.55 -18.19 -7.05
N LEU A 249 3.41 -18.74 -6.65
CA LEU A 249 3.15 -19.09 -5.26
C LEU A 249 3.76 -20.46 -4.93
N ALA A 250 4.40 -20.53 -3.77
CA ALA A 250 4.94 -21.75 -3.18
C ALA A 250 4.13 -22.16 -1.93
N PRO A 251 4.16 -23.45 -1.56
CA PRO A 251 3.63 -23.90 -0.28
C PRO A 251 4.18 -23.15 0.92
N LEU A 252 3.29 -22.80 1.84
CA LEU A 252 3.62 -22.19 3.13
C LEU A 252 4.09 -23.22 4.16
N ASP A 253 3.65 -24.47 4.01
CA ASP A 253 3.84 -25.58 4.93
C ASP A 253 3.94 -26.94 4.21
N ASP A 254 4.23 -27.98 4.97
CA ASP A 254 4.46 -29.35 4.47
C ASP A 254 3.17 -29.98 3.93
N GLU A 255 2.01 -29.46 4.32
CA GLU A 255 0.68 -29.84 3.80
C GLU A 255 0.39 -29.27 2.41
N GLY A 256 1.22 -28.36 1.91
CA GLY A 256 1.08 -27.82 0.55
C GLY A 256 0.17 -26.59 0.45
N ALA A 257 -0.20 -25.95 1.57
CA ALA A 257 -1.11 -24.80 1.52
C ALA A 257 -0.45 -23.61 0.80
N LEU A 258 -1.08 -23.11 -0.27
CA LEU A 258 -0.52 -22.00 -1.08
C LEU A 258 -0.84 -20.61 -0.51
N TYR A 259 -1.81 -20.51 0.40
CA TYR A 259 -2.12 -19.31 1.15
C TYR A 259 -2.66 -19.65 2.53
N ARG A 260 -2.60 -18.69 3.46
CA ARG A 260 -3.11 -18.80 4.82
C ARG A 260 -3.88 -17.54 5.20
N LYS A 261 -4.87 -17.71 6.07
CA LYS A 261 -5.79 -16.63 6.48
C LYS A 261 -5.58 -16.26 7.93
N HIS A 262 -5.59 -14.96 8.21
CA HIS A 262 -5.64 -14.43 9.56
C HIS A 262 -6.83 -13.47 9.66
N PHE A 263 -7.78 -13.75 10.55
CA PHE A 263 -8.95 -12.91 10.78
C PHE A 263 -8.76 -12.06 12.01
N LEU A 264 -9.16 -10.78 11.95
CA LEU A 264 -8.95 -9.82 13.02
C LEU A 264 -10.24 -9.03 13.30
N ASP A 265 -10.62 -8.90 14.57
CA ASP A 265 -11.71 -8.00 14.98
C ASP A 265 -11.19 -6.56 15.08
N LEU A 266 -11.21 -5.86 13.95
CA LEU A 266 -10.87 -4.43 13.85
C LEU A 266 -12.10 -3.54 14.07
N ASN A 267 -13.12 -4.03 14.79
CA ASN A 267 -14.38 -3.32 15.05
C ASN A 267 -15.13 -2.89 13.78
N GLY A 268 -15.16 -3.77 12.77
CA GLY A 268 -15.83 -3.53 11.50
C GLY A 268 -15.07 -2.68 10.49
N LEU A 269 -13.82 -2.32 10.78
CA LEU A 269 -12.92 -1.64 9.86
C LEU A 269 -12.14 -2.66 9.00
N GLY A 270 -11.78 -2.27 7.79
CA GLY A 270 -10.83 -2.96 6.92
C GLY A 270 -9.40 -2.52 7.19
N ILE A 271 -8.43 -3.20 6.56
CA ILE A 271 -7.01 -2.84 6.62
C ILE A 271 -6.68 -1.88 5.47
N ARG A 272 -6.05 -0.75 5.81
CA ARG A 272 -5.64 0.31 4.88
C ARG A 272 -4.14 0.37 4.62
N ASP A 273 -3.33 -0.19 5.52
CA ASP A 273 -1.89 -0.39 5.36
C ASP A 273 -1.35 -1.29 6.49
N LEU A 274 -0.18 -1.90 6.27
CA LEU A 274 0.54 -2.75 7.20
C LEU A 274 1.97 -2.26 7.41
N CYS A 275 2.41 -2.14 8.66
CA CYS A 275 3.77 -1.70 8.97
C CYS A 275 4.42 -2.59 10.02
N VAL A 276 5.52 -3.26 9.66
CA VAL A 276 6.26 -4.13 10.60
C VAL A 276 7.00 -3.28 11.63
N GLN A 277 6.75 -3.57 12.91
CA GLN A 277 7.43 -2.94 14.05
C GLN A 277 8.11 -4.00 14.93
N GLY A 278 9.34 -4.36 14.58
CA GLY A 278 10.07 -5.46 15.23
C GLY A 278 9.35 -6.80 15.03
N LYS A 279 8.82 -7.40 16.10
CA LYS A 279 8.04 -8.65 16.02
C LYS A 279 6.53 -8.44 15.89
N ASP A 280 6.07 -7.21 16.02
CA ASP A 280 4.64 -6.87 15.99
C ASP A 280 4.29 -6.26 14.63
N LEU A 281 3.01 -6.32 14.27
CA LEU A 281 2.48 -5.70 13.06
C LEU A 281 1.59 -4.53 13.45
N LEU A 282 1.90 -3.33 12.94
CA LEU A 282 0.98 -2.20 12.98
C LEU A 282 0.02 -2.30 11.81
N ILE A 283 -1.24 -1.97 12.07
CA ILE A 283 -2.35 -2.06 11.12
C ILE A 283 -3.03 -0.70 11.12
N LEU A 284 -3.00 -0.01 9.98
CA LEU A 284 -3.91 1.10 9.74
C LEU A 284 -5.28 0.51 9.41
N ALA A 285 -6.30 0.84 10.19
CA ALA A 285 -7.64 0.34 10.00
C ALA A 285 -8.60 1.50 9.71
N GLY A 286 -9.45 1.33 8.70
CA GLY A 286 -10.39 2.35 8.24
C GLY A 286 -11.64 1.76 7.58
N PRO A 287 -12.59 2.60 7.13
CA PRO A 287 -13.81 2.15 6.47
C PRO A 287 -13.53 1.31 5.21
N THR A 288 -14.43 0.40 4.84
CA THR A 288 -14.26 -0.45 3.65
C THR A 288 -14.91 0.11 2.39
N MET A 289 -15.81 1.07 2.54
CA MET A 289 -16.57 1.70 1.46
C MET A 289 -16.22 3.19 1.39
N ASP A 290 -16.87 3.93 0.49
CA ASP A 290 -16.65 5.36 0.21
C ASP A 290 -17.02 6.33 1.36
N LEU A 291 -17.30 5.83 2.56
CA LEU A 291 -17.71 6.65 3.69
C LEU A 291 -16.50 7.19 4.47
N ASP A 292 -16.58 8.44 4.90
CA ASP A 292 -15.71 8.96 5.94
C ASP A 292 -15.99 8.24 7.26
N GLY A 293 -14.95 7.82 7.96
CA GLY A 293 -15.16 7.10 9.21
C GLY A 293 -13.93 6.91 10.05
N PRO A 294 -14.09 6.24 11.22
CA PRO A 294 -13.01 6.09 12.19
C PRO A 294 -11.77 5.48 11.55
N VAL A 295 -10.63 6.12 11.80
CA VAL A 295 -9.32 5.61 11.42
C VAL A 295 -8.50 5.34 12.69
N ALA A 296 -7.97 4.13 12.79
CA ALA A 296 -7.25 3.68 13.97
C ALA A 296 -5.95 2.98 13.59
N LEU A 297 -4.90 3.22 14.39
CA LEU A 297 -3.69 2.41 14.35
C LEU A 297 -3.80 1.35 15.44
N LEU A 298 -3.86 0.09 15.04
CA LEU A 298 -3.82 -1.05 15.94
C LEU A 298 -2.49 -1.77 15.82
N ARG A 299 -2.08 -2.46 16.88
CA ARG A 299 -0.93 -3.35 16.90
C ARG A 299 -1.40 -4.75 17.16
N TRP A 300 -1.01 -5.68 16.28
CA TRP A 300 -1.09 -7.11 16.49
C TRP A 300 0.26 -7.61 17.06
N PRO A 301 0.33 -7.92 18.37
CA PRO A 301 1.56 -8.40 18.98
C PRO A 301 1.96 -9.75 18.41
N GLY A 302 3.21 -9.88 17.91
CA GLY A 302 3.66 -11.08 17.20
C GLY A 302 3.18 -11.20 15.75
N GLY A 303 2.37 -10.26 15.26
CA GLY A 303 1.76 -10.34 13.93
C GLY A 303 2.73 -10.20 12.75
N ALA A 304 3.99 -9.81 12.99
CA ALA A 304 4.96 -9.69 11.91
C ALA A 304 5.46 -11.04 11.37
N ARG A 305 5.26 -12.13 12.13
CA ARG A 305 5.62 -13.50 11.75
C ARG A 305 4.61 -14.47 12.34
N PRO A 306 3.40 -14.58 11.77
CA PRO A 306 2.42 -15.54 12.27
C PRO A 306 2.85 -16.96 11.90
N ASP A 307 2.90 -17.85 12.90
CA ASP A 307 3.35 -19.24 12.69
C ASP A 307 2.27 -20.12 12.05
N LYS A 308 1.00 -19.73 12.20
CA LYS A 308 -0.19 -20.49 11.81
C LYS A 308 -1.39 -19.58 11.56
N ALA A 309 -2.44 -20.15 10.96
CA ALA A 309 -3.71 -19.43 10.77
C ALA A 309 -4.19 -18.88 12.12
N SER A 310 -4.66 -17.64 12.12
CA SER A 310 -4.93 -16.90 13.35
C SER A 310 -6.32 -16.28 13.33
N VAL A 311 -6.96 -16.27 14.50
CA VAL A 311 -8.17 -15.49 14.75
C VAL A 311 -7.85 -14.57 15.92
N VAL A 312 -7.77 -13.28 15.64
CA VAL A 312 -7.28 -12.25 16.56
C VAL A 312 -8.47 -11.43 17.06
N GLY A 313 -8.97 -11.78 18.24
CA GLY A 313 -9.97 -10.98 18.94
C GLY A 313 -9.46 -9.61 19.37
N ARG A 314 -10.38 -8.68 19.59
CA ARG A 314 -10.10 -7.28 19.97
C ARG A 314 -9.23 -7.15 21.22
N ASP A 315 -9.38 -8.05 22.18
CA ASP A 315 -8.62 -8.08 23.43
C ASP A 315 -7.13 -8.45 23.23
N MET A 316 -6.79 -9.08 22.10
CA MET A 316 -5.43 -9.39 21.70
C MET A 316 -4.78 -8.27 20.86
N LEU A 317 -5.55 -7.24 20.47
CA LEU A 317 -5.06 -6.08 19.74
C LEU A 317 -4.80 -4.92 20.70
N GLU A 318 -3.69 -4.22 20.48
CA GLU A 318 -3.40 -2.97 21.18
C GLU A 318 -3.83 -1.79 20.31
N HIS A 319 -4.77 -0.97 20.80
CA HIS A 319 -5.05 0.33 20.18
C HIS A 319 -3.89 1.29 20.47
N VAL A 320 -3.19 1.71 19.40
CA VAL A 320 -2.01 2.55 19.48
C VAL A 320 -2.39 4.02 19.34
N LEU A 321 -3.09 4.38 18.26
CA LEU A 321 -3.54 5.74 17.96
C LEU A 321 -4.97 5.73 17.41
N ALA A 322 -5.70 6.82 17.65
CA ALA A 322 -6.86 7.20 16.85
C ALA A 322 -6.45 8.39 15.99
N LEU A 323 -6.47 8.20 14.67
CA LEU A 323 -6.02 9.20 13.72
C LEU A 323 -7.20 10.10 13.33
N PRO A 324 -6.97 11.42 13.16
CA PRO A 324 -8.00 12.29 12.59
C PRO A 324 -8.24 11.89 11.13
N PHE A 325 -9.47 12.13 10.66
CA PHE A 325 -9.88 11.98 9.27
C PHE A 325 -10.77 13.18 8.90
N GLY A 326 -10.70 13.61 7.64
CA GLY A 326 -11.54 14.71 7.14
C GLY A 326 -12.92 14.23 6.68
N GLN A 327 -13.72 15.16 6.17
CA GLN A 327 -14.99 14.87 5.50
C GLN A 327 -14.79 15.04 3.98
N GLY A 328 -14.80 13.94 3.24
CA GLY A 328 -14.54 13.90 1.80
C GLY A 328 -13.11 14.29 1.39
N ALA A 329 -12.17 14.34 2.32
CA ALA A 329 -10.77 14.68 2.10
C ALA A 329 -9.89 14.21 3.27
N ASP A 330 -8.58 14.22 3.08
CA ASP A 330 -7.56 13.93 4.10
C ASP A 330 -7.80 12.57 4.78
N HIS A 331 -7.95 11.52 3.97
CA HIS A 331 -8.11 10.13 4.44
C HIS A 331 -6.73 9.50 4.67
N PRO A 332 -6.35 9.12 5.90
CA PRO A 332 -5.10 8.42 6.13
C PRO A 332 -5.08 7.08 5.38
N GLU A 333 -4.12 6.92 4.47
CA GLU A 333 -4.03 5.74 3.58
C GLU A 333 -2.71 5.00 3.81
N GLY A 334 -1.56 5.69 3.72
CA GLY A 334 -0.25 5.07 3.89
C GLY A 334 0.44 5.45 5.21
N ILE A 335 1.15 4.50 5.83
CA ILE A 335 1.89 4.70 7.07
C ILE A 335 3.34 4.20 7.01
N SER A 336 4.23 4.94 7.67
CA SER A 336 5.62 4.49 7.83
C SER A 336 6.20 4.84 9.18
N LEU A 337 7.04 3.95 9.73
CA LEU A 337 7.80 4.27 10.93
C LEU A 337 8.74 5.45 10.66
N PHE A 338 8.64 6.47 11.50
CA PHE A 338 9.46 7.67 11.41
C PHE A 338 10.46 7.69 12.57
N SER A 339 11.69 7.29 12.26
CA SER A 339 12.78 7.20 13.24
C SER A 339 13.63 8.47 13.31
N SER A 340 14.14 8.77 14.50
CA SER A 340 15.20 9.77 14.69
C SER A 340 16.56 9.26 14.20
N GLN A 341 17.56 10.13 14.10
CA GLN A 341 18.94 9.79 13.73
C GLN A 341 19.58 8.66 14.55
N ASP A 342 19.22 8.51 15.83
CA ASP A 342 19.71 7.43 16.68
C ASP A 342 18.96 6.09 16.48
N GLY A 343 18.11 6.02 15.45
CA GLY A 343 17.38 4.83 15.04
C GLY A 343 16.14 4.53 15.89
N ARG A 344 15.80 5.36 16.88
CA ARG A 344 14.58 5.16 17.67
C ARG A 344 13.36 5.56 16.83
N GLU A 345 12.40 4.66 16.74
CA GLU A 345 11.08 4.94 16.20
C GLU A 345 10.35 5.90 17.15
N GLN A 346 10.24 7.17 16.77
CA GLN A 346 9.62 8.20 17.60
C GLN A 346 8.22 8.57 17.11
N GLY A 347 7.93 8.32 15.83
CA GLY A 347 6.66 8.66 15.24
C GLY A 347 6.23 7.75 14.12
N LEU A 348 5.04 8.04 13.62
CA LEU A 348 4.40 7.43 12.47
C LEU A 348 4.18 8.53 11.44
N LEU A 349 4.86 8.44 10.31
CA LEU A 349 4.52 9.22 9.12
C LEU A 349 3.20 8.70 8.57
N VAL A 350 2.29 9.60 8.27
CA VAL A 350 0.98 9.31 7.70
C VAL A 350 0.81 10.18 6.45
N VAL A 351 0.61 9.53 5.31
CA VAL A 351 0.18 10.17 4.07
C VAL A 351 -1.32 9.96 3.88
N HIS A 352 -1.92 10.79 3.04
CA HIS A 352 -3.37 10.84 2.90
C HIS A 352 -3.77 10.75 1.43
N ASP A 353 -4.85 10.03 1.16
CA ASP A 353 -5.62 10.16 -0.06
C ASP A 353 -6.52 11.41 0.00
N SER A 354 -6.95 11.87 -1.18
CA SER A 354 -7.90 12.97 -1.36
C SER A 354 -7.47 14.20 -0.57
N ALA A 355 -6.22 14.60 -0.75
CA ALA A 355 -5.58 15.68 -0.01
C ALA A 355 -6.35 16.99 -0.18
N SER A 356 -6.70 17.61 0.95
CA SER A 356 -7.36 18.91 0.92
C SER A 356 -6.43 19.99 0.36
N PRO A 357 -6.97 21.11 -0.18
CA PRO A 357 -6.15 22.22 -0.65
C PRO A 357 -5.19 22.78 0.41
N SER A 358 -5.48 22.57 1.71
CA SER A 358 -4.61 23.01 2.81
C SER A 358 -3.33 22.18 2.96
N ARG A 359 -3.30 20.95 2.41
CA ARG A 359 -2.12 20.09 2.36
C ARG A 359 -1.27 20.31 1.12
N GLN A 360 -1.79 20.99 0.12
CA GLN A 360 -1.09 21.31 -1.12
C GLN A 360 -0.44 22.70 -0.98
N ILE A 361 0.88 22.75 -1.03
CA ILE A 361 1.67 23.98 -0.88
C ILE A 361 2.35 24.30 -2.21
N GLY A 362 2.13 25.51 -2.71
CA GLY A 362 2.70 25.94 -3.98
C GLY A 362 2.24 25.05 -5.13
N ASP A 363 3.16 24.72 -6.04
CA ASP A 363 2.85 24.01 -7.28
C ASP A 363 3.22 22.51 -7.24
N SER A 364 3.92 22.02 -6.22
CA SER A 364 4.42 20.63 -6.22
C SER A 364 4.71 20.04 -4.83
N THR A 365 4.24 20.66 -3.75
CA THR A 365 4.50 20.19 -2.39
C THR A 365 3.24 19.65 -1.73
N LEU A 366 3.35 18.46 -1.10
CA LEU A 366 2.29 17.84 -0.31
C LEU A 366 2.70 17.70 1.16
N VAL A 367 1.78 17.94 2.09
CA VAL A 367 2.01 17.82 3.53
C VAL A 367 1.68 16.41 4.04
N ALA A 368 2.68 15.72 4.59
CA ALA A 368 2.51 14.51 5.38
C ALA A 368 2.62 14.79 6.88
N ASP A 369 1.84 14.05 7.69
CA ASP A 369 1.79 14.23 9.14
C ASP A 369 2.70 13.22 9.85
N VAL A 370 3.33 13.63 10.96
CA VAL A 370 4.07 12.72 11.83
C VAL A 370 3.48 12.73 13.24
N TYR A 371 2.81 11.63 13.58
CA TYR A 371 2.21 11.42 14.90
C TYR A 371 3.21 10.76 15.85
N PRO A 372 3.28 11.17 17.13
CA PRO A 372 4.16 10.53 18.08
C PRO A 372 3.64 9.12 18.39
N LEU A 373 4.53 8.13 18.37
CA LEU A 373 4.18 6.77 18.79
C LEU A 373 4.28 6.63 20.31
N PRO A 374 3.26 6.07 20.99
CA PRO A 374 3.35 5.82 22.42
C PRO A 374 4.42 4.76 22.70
N PRO A 375 5.07 4.80 23.89
CA PRO A 375 6.00 3.78 24.29
C PRO A 375 5.35 2.39 24.25
N ARG A 376 6.08 1.39 23.75
CA ARG A 376 5.58 0.01 23.72
C ARG A 376 5.25 -0.43 25.14
N ARG A 377 4.04 -0.98 25.34
CA ARG A 377 3.68 -1.60 26.62
C ARG A 377 4.67 -2.73 26.90
N LYS A 378 5.45 -2.62 27.98
CA LYS A 378 6.24 -3.75 28.48
C LYS A 378 5.24 -4.85 28.87
N LYS A 379 5.31 -6.01 28.22
CA LYS A 379 4.54 -7.19 28.68
C LYS A 379 4.95 -7.45 30.13
N LYS A 380 3.99 -7.46 31.04
CA LYS A 380 4.16 -7.98 32.40
C LYS A 380 4.29 -9.49 32.36
#